data_AF-A0A931UDM2-F1
#
_entry.id   AF-A0A931UDM2-F1
#
_cell.length_a   1.000
_cell.length_b   1.000
_cell.length_c   1.000
_cell.angle_alpha   90.00
_cell.angle_beta   90.00
_cell.angle_gamma   90.00
#
_symmetry.space_group_name_H-M   'P 1'
#
loop_
_entity.id
_entity.type
_entity.pdbx_description
1 polymer ?
#
loop_
_entity_poly.entity_id
_entity_poly.type
_entity_poly.pdbx_seq_one_letter_code
_entity_poly.pdbx_strand_id
1 'polypeptide(L)'
;MAEPKISDKPIAEKKSSYHKWVESEGVSLIEGFFIEDIKTVPLQPWERKGGRAAIICLEGTGETDDAYICEIPPGKSLRPERHLFEEMIYIVSGHGATTVWNEGGPKHTFEWQEGSLFSPPLNAWHQLFNGSGTQPARYLAVTSAPIMINLIHNIDFIFNCEYVFGDRYDSREDYFSNEGTWYEGRVWETNFVPDVRNMKLLEWKERGAGGSQVRFQIAENTLCGHVSQFPVGTYKKAHYHGPGAHVIILSGKGYSLLWPQGQEIRRHDWGPGSMVVPPANWFHQHFNAGAEPARYLALRWGSKKYYGMLGEGLG
;
A
#
# COMPACT_ATOMS: atom_id res chain seq x y z
N MET A 1 42.43 23.27 19.91
CA MET A 1 41.17 23.30 19.14
C MET A 1 40.30 24.39 19.72
N ALA A 2 39.65 25.22 18.89
CA ALA A 2 38.71 26.22 19.40
C ALA A 2 37.45 25.52 19.93
N GLU A 3 36.88 26.04 21.02
CA GLU A 3 35.63 25.50 21.55
C GLU A 3 34.48 25.71 20.54
N PRO A 4 33.61 24.70 20.37
CA PRO A 4 32.47 24.82 19.46
C PRO A 4 31.50 25.88 19.99
N LYS A 5 31.14 26.85 19.16
CA LYS A 5 30.06 27.80 19.46
C LYS A 5 28.72 27.08 19.31
N ILE A 6 28.08 26.79 20.44
CA ILE A 6 26.73 26.21 20.47
C ILE A 6 25.72 27.32 20.22
N SER A 7 24.73 27.05 19.37
CA SER A 7 23.62 27.97 19.09
C SER A 7 22.58 27.93 20.21
N ASP A 8 22.15 29.11 20.69
CA ASP A 8 21.03 29.23 21.64
C ASP A 8 19.65 29.03 20.97
N LYS A 9 19.62 29.00 19.63
CA LYS A 9 18.41 28.67 18.89
C LYS A 9 18.25 27.15 18.84
N PRO A 10 17.10 26.60 19.27
CA PRO A 10 16.81 25.20 19.02
C PRO A 10 16.73 24.96 17.52
N ILE A 11 16.98 23.72 17.09
CA ILE A 11 16.60 23.29 15.75
C ILE A 11 15.07 23.48 15.64
N ALA A 12 14.63 24.46 14.84
CA ALA A 12 13.23 24.84 14.72
C ALA A 12 12.42 23.84 13.87
N GLU A 13 11.11 23.78 14.16
CA GLU A 13 10.05 22.90 13.61
C GLU A 13 10.39 21.41 13.42
N LYS A 14 9.84 20.58 14.33
CA LYS A 14 9.89 19.11 14.32
C LYS A 14 8.95 18.45 13.29
N LYS A 15 8.58 19.12 12.19
CA LYS A 15 7.76 18.49 11.14
C LYS A 15 8.67 17.86 10.09
N SER A 16 8.43 16.59 9.79
CA SER A 16 9.14 15.87 8.73
C SER A 16 8.86 16.51 7.36
N SER A 17 9.72 16.28 6.37
CA SER A 17 9.50 16.85 5.02
C SER A 17 8.26 16.25 4.37
N TYR A 18 7.94 15.00 4.69
CA TYR A 18 6.70 14.34 4.33
C TYR A 18 5.49 15.09 4.89
N HIS A 19 5.47 15.41 6.18
CA HIS A 19 4.37 16.17 6.78
C HIS A 19 4.18 17.55 6.14
N LYS A 20 5.29 18.25 5.84
CA LYS A 20 5.23 19.54 5.11
C LYS A 20 4.66 19.37 3.70
N TRP A 21 4.99 18.28 3.01
CA TRP A 21 4.42 17.96 1.71
C TRP A 21 2.92 17.66 1.81
N VAL A 22 2.49 16.78 2.73
CA VAL A 22 1.07 16.47 2.98
C VAL A 22 0.26 17.74 3.23
N GLU A 23 0.76 18.66 4.07
CA GLU A 23 0.12 19.95 4.32
C GLU A 23 -0.02 20.79 3.04
N SER A 24 0.99 20.78 2.18
CA SER A 24 0.97 21.51 0.91
C SER A 24 0.01 20.93 -0.14
N GLU A 25 -0.31 19.64 -0.06
CA GLU A 25 -1.23 18.97 -0.99
C GLU A 25 -2.70 19.38 -0.74
N GLY A 26 -3.01 19.96 0.42
CA GLY A 26 -4.34 20.50 0.73
C GLY A 26 -5.44 19.45 0.88
N VAL A 27 -5.06 18.19 1.17
CA VAL A 27 -5.96 17.06 1.40
C VAL A 27 -5.89 16.59 2.85
N SER A 28 -6.94 15.89 3.32
CA SER A 28 -7.00 15.39 4.69
C SER A 28 -5.91 14.34 4.96
N LEU A 29 -5.30 14.41 6.14
CA LEU A 29 -4.43 13.37 6.69
C LEU A 29 -5.19 12.58 7.76
N ILE A 30 -5.29 11.27 7.58
CA ILE A 30 -5.93 10.33 8.51
C ILE A 30 -4.83 9.60 9.28
N GLU A 31 -4.87 9.74 10.60
CA GLU A 31 -3.95 9.10 11.55
C GLU A 31 -4.71 8.11 12.46
N GLY A 32 -3.99 7.44 13.36
CA GLY A 32 -4.54 6.45 14.29
C GLY A 32 -4.10 5.02 13.95
N PHE A 33 -4.93 4.01 14.25
CA PHE A 33 -4.55 2.58 14.12
C PHE A 33 -5.45 1.78 13.18
N PHE A 34 -6.60 2.35 12.81
CA PHE A 34 -7.69 1.62 12.21
C PHE A 34 -8.56 2.54 11.35
N ILE A 35 -8.99 2.03 10.20
CA ILE A 35 -10.05 2.61 9.38
C ILE A 35 -11.19 1.59 9.30
N GLU A 36 -12.39 2.01 9.64
CA GLU A 36 -13.58 1.14 9.67
C GLU A 36 -13.94 0.60 8.28
N ASP A 37 -13.99 1.48 7.27
CA ASP A 37 -14.23 1.08 5.88
C ASP A 37 -13.61 2.07 4.89
N ILE A 38 -12.62 1.59 4.12
CA ILE A 38 -11.97 2.36 3.05
C ILE A 38 -12.93 2.74 1.91
N LYS A 39 -14.12 2.11 1.82
CA LYS A 39 -15.17 2.46 0.86
C LYS A 39 -15.99 3.69 1.27
N THR A 40 -15.82 4.20 2.48
CA THR A 40 -16.66 5.31 2.97
C THR A 40 -15.87 6.48 3.52
N VAL A 41 -14.54 6.42 3.48
CA VAL A 41 -13.67 7.52 3.92
C VAL A 41 -14.03 8.81 3.15
N PRO A 42 -14.32 9.92 3.86
CA PRO A 42 -14.58 11.21 3.23
C PRO A 42 -13.36 11.72 2.46
N LEU A 43 -13.58 12.18 1.22
CA LEU A 43 -12.50 12.64 0.33
C LEU A 43 -12.65 14.12 -0.03
N GLN A 44 -11.52 14.81 -0.09
CA GLN A 44 -11.40 16.21 -0.50
C GLN A 44 -10.83 16.31 -1.93
N PRO A 45 -11.14 17.38 -2.69
CA PRO A 45 -10.50 17.61 -3.99
C PRO A 45 -8.97 17.57 -3.86
N TRP A 46 -8.30 16.80 -4.72
CA TRP A 46 -6.85 16.72 -4.75
C TRP A 46 -6.34 17.31 -6.05
N GLU A 47 -5.91 18.57 -5.99
CA GLU A 47 -5.53 19.34 -7.18
C GLU A 47 -4.44 18.62 -8.00
N ARG A 48 -3.38 18.14 -7.34
CA ARG A 48 -2.26 17.46 -8.02
C ARG A 48 -2.71 16.26 -8.87
N LYS A 49 -3.65 15.43 -8.37
CA LYS A 49 -4.17 14.27 -9.10
C LYS A 49 -5.40 14.56 -9.96
N GLY A 50 -6.10 15.67 -9.74
CA GLY A 50 -7.37 15.99 -10.42
C GLY A 50 -8.55 15.11 -9.99
N GLY A 51 -8.41 14.38 -8.89
CA GLY A 51 -9.44 13.52 -8.30
C GLY A 51 -9.89 14.02 -6.93
N ARG A 52 -10.45 13.12 -6.11
CA ARG A 52 -10.72 13.37 -4.69
C ARG A 52 -9.96 12.37 -3.85
N ALA A 53 -9.34 12.79 -2.76
CA ALA A 53 -8.55 11.89 -1.92
C ALA A 53 -8.53 12.25 -0.43
N ALA A 54 -8.00 11.31 0.34
CA ALA A 54 -7.51 11.49 1.70
C ALA A 54 -6.21 10.69 1.85
N ILE A 55 -5.17 11.33 2.38
CA ILE A 55 -3.90 10.70 2.74
C ILE A 55 -4.07 10.00 4.09
N ILE A 56 -3.42 8.86 4.25
CA ILE A 56 -3.49 8.00 5.43
C ILE A 56 -2.06 7.71 5.88
N CYS A 57 -1.71 8.17 7.07
CA CYS A 57 -0.46 7.81 7.73
C CYS A 57 -0.83 7.34 9.14
N LEU A 58 -1.26 6.09 9.24
CA LEU A 58 -1.60 5.50 10.53
C LEU A 58 -0.34 5.37 11.38
N GLU A 59 -0.47 5.51 12.70
CA GLU A 59 0.66 5.45 13.65
C GLU A 59 1.52 4.20 13.45
N GLY A 60 0.91 3.11 12.99
CA GLY A 60 1.62 1.87 12.79
C GLY A 60 2.55 1.80 11.57
N THR A 61 2.49 2.77 10.66
CA THR A 61 3.44 2.89 9.56
C THR A 61 4.79 3.44 10.02
N GLY A 62 4.83 4.14 11.16
CA GLY A 62 6.04 4.79 11.66
C GLY A 62 6.69 5.74 10.64
N GLU A 63 5.90 6.33 9.74
CA GLU A 63 6.36 7.10 8.56
C GLU A 63 7.38 6.33 7.68
N THR A 64 7.32 4.99 7.67
CA THR A 64 8.12 4.19 6.72
C THR A 64 7.43 4.08 5.38
N ASP A 65 6.11 3.92 5.38
CA ASP A 65 5.21 3.96 4.25
C ASP A 65 3.95 4.75 4.64
N ASP A 66 3.11 5.04 3.66
CA ASP A 66 1.78 5.61 3.87
C ASP A 66 0.77 4.89 2.96
N ALA A 67 -0.47 5.35 3.05
CA ALA A 67 -1.46 5.07 2.03
C ALA A 67 -2.24 6.34 1.67
N TYR A 68 -3.03 6.27 0.61
CA TYR A 68 -4.10 7.22 0.37
C TYR A 68 -5.26 6.54 -0.34
N ILE A 69 -6.47 7.05 -0.11
CA ILE A 69 -7.66 6.66 -0.89
C ILE A 69 -7.90 7.75 -1.91
N CYS A 70 -8.16 7.38 -3.17
CA CYS A 70 -8.48 8.31 -4.23
C CYS A 70 -9.67 7.82 -5.06
N GLU A 71 -10.50 8.78 -5.49
CA GLU A 71 -11.62 8.59 -6.40
C GLU A 71 -11.40 9.32 -7.72
N ILE A 72 -11.69 8.61 -8.80
CA ILE A 72 -11.75 9.13 -10.15
C ILE A 72 -13.23 9.38 -10.47
N PRO A 73 -13.64 10.63 -10.77
CA PRO A 73 -15.04 10.93 -11.07
C PRO A 73 -15.56 10.15 -12.30
N PRO A 74 -16.89 10.00 -12.45
CA PRO A 74 -17.48 9.28 -13.59
C PRO A 74 -17.01 9.83 -14.95
N GLY A 75 -16.53 8.94 -15.82
CA GLY A 75 -16.04 9.24 -17.17
C GLY A 75 -14.82 10.17 -17.21
N LYS A 76 -14.11 10.33 -16.09
CA LYS A 76 -12.91 11.16 -15.97
C LYS A 76 -11.65 10.29 -15.85
N SER A 77 -10.52 10.98 -15.90
CA SER A 77 -9.20 10.44 -15.61
C SER A 77 -8.53 11.30 -14.55
N LEU A 78 -7.57 10.72 -13.83
CA LEU A 78 -6.62 11.51 -13.06
C LEU A 78 -5.64 12.22 -13.99
N ARG A 79 -4.89 13.17 -13.45
CA ARG A 79 -3.76 13.82 -14.13
C ARG A 79 -2.62 12.80 -14.24
N PRO A 80 -1.88 12.77 -15.37
CA PRO A 80 -0.65 11.99 -15.47
C PRO A 80 0.34 12.38 -14.37
N GLU A 81 1.00 11.40 -13.79
CA GLU A 81 2.06 11.63 -12.80
C GLU A 81 3.20 10.61 -12.97
N ARG A 82 4.36 10.98 -12.43
CA ARG A 82 5.49 10.11 -12.15
C ARG A 82 6.13 10.58 -10.86
N HIS A 83 6.84 9.70 -10.17
CA HIS A 83 7.49 10.04 -8.91
C HIS A 83 8.58 9.03 -8.55
N LEU A 84 9.51 9.47 -7.69
CA LEU A 84 10.58 8.66 -7.13
C LEU A 84 10.16 7.95 -5.83
N PHE A 85 8.97 7.38 -5.77
CA PHE A 85 8.58 6.43 -4.74
C PHE A 85 7.75 5.27 -5.35
N GLU A 86 7.64 4.17 -4.61
CA GLU A 86 6.88 3.00 -5.04
C GLU A 86 5.42 3.18 -4.64
N GLU A 87 4.49 2.62 -5.44
CA GLU A 87 3.05 2.82 -5.27
C GLU A 87 2.26 1.56 -5.65
N MET A 88 1.76 0.82 -4.66
CA MET A 88 0.91 -0.36 -4.90
C MET A 88 -0.57 0.03 -4.83
N ILE A 89 -1.29 -0.17 -5.93
CA ILE A 89 -2.68 0.25 -6.13
C ILE A 89 -3.61 -0.96 -6.02
N TYR A 90 -4.50 -0.93 -5.04
CA TYR A 90 -5.62 -1.86 -4.86
C TYR A 90 -6.94 -1.18 -5.24
N ILE A 91 -7.65 -1.73 -6.23
CA ILE A 91 -8.95 -1.18 -6.63
C ILE A 91 -10.04 -1.62 -5.65
N VAL A 92 -10.56 -0.63 -4.94
CA VAL A 92 -11.56 -0.79 -3.87
C VAL A 92 -12.98 -0.93 -4.43
N SER A 93 -13.30 -0.20 -5.51
CA SER A 93 -14.56 -0.30 -6.24
C SER A 93 -14.48 0.32 -7.63
N GLY A 94 -15.30 -0.16 -8.56
CA GLY A 94 -15.37 0.33 -9.93
C GLY A 94 -14.49 -0.45 -10.91
N HIS A 95 -14.32 0.07 -12.11
CA HIS A 95 -13.49 -0.50 -13.17
C HIS A 95 -12.95 0.62 -14.05
N GLY A 96 -11.90 0.32 -14.80
CA GLY A 96 -11.22 1.32 -15.61
C GLY A 96 -9.95 0.78 -16.24
N ALA A 97 -9.06 1.70 -16.59
CA ALA A 97 -7.78 1.37 -17.20
C ALA A 97 -6.66 2.24 -16.64
N THR A 98 -5.44 1.77 -16.77
CA THR A 98 -4.22 2.54 -16.48
C THR A 98 -3.33 2.51 -17.70
N THR A 99 -2.86 3.69 -18.12
CA THR A 99 -1.81 3.81 -19.13
C THR A 99 -0.47 4.09 -18.45
N VAL A 100 0.60 3.40 -18.83
CA VAL A 100 1.96 3.53 -18.27
C VAL A 100 2.98 3.72 -19.41
N TRP A 101 3.97 4.58 -19.22
CA TRP A 101 5.05 4.81 -20.19
C TRP A 101 6.33 5.39 -19.57
N ASN A 102 7.47 5.10 -20.20
CA ASN A 102 8.70 5.87 -19.99
C ASN A 102 8.72 7.11 -20.89
N GLU A 103 9.47 8.14 -20.52
CA GLU A 103 9.68 9.31 -21.37
C GLU A 103 10.21 8.90 -22.76
N GLY A 104 9.55 9.32 -23.84
CA GLY A 104 9.87 8.90 -25.22
C GLY A 104 9.60 7.43 -25.56
N GLY A 105 9.08 6.63 -24.62
CA GLY A 105 8.78 5.20 -24.81
C GLY A 105 7.34 4.94 -25.28
N PRO A 106 7.01 3.67 -25.60
CA PRO A 106 5.65 3.27 -25.94
C PRO A 106 4.71 3.42 -24.74
N LYS A 107 3.43 3.70 -25.01
CA LYS A 107 2.36 3.68 -24.02
C LYS A 107 1.71 2.31 -23.98
N HIS A 108 1.62 1.75 -22.78
CA HIS A 108 0.95 0.48 -22.52
C HIS A 108 -0.28 0.71 -21.67
N THR A 109 -1.41 0.12 -22.04
CA THR A 109 -2.67 0.27 -21.31
C THR A 109 -3.21 -1.09 -20.93
N PHE A 110 -3.64 -1.22 -19.68
CA PHE A 110 -4.30 -2.42 -19.17
C PHE A 110 -5.55 -2.04 -18.37
N GLU A 111 -6.51 -2.97 -18.33
CA GLU A 111 -7.79 -2.79 -17.66
C GLU A 111 -7.76 -3.38 -16.25
N TRP A 112 -8.54 -2.80 -15.35
CA TRP A 112 -8.69 -3.25 -13.97
C TRP A 112 -10.13 -3.13 -13.50
N GLN A 113 -10.45 -3.83 -12.44
CA GLN A 113 -11.78 -3.88 -11.82
C GLN A 113 -11.67 -3.90 -10.28
N GLU A 114 -12.80 -3.95 -9.57
CA GLU A 114 -12.79 -4.16 -8.12
C GLU A 114 -12.06 -5.46 -7.77
N GLY A 115 -11.04 -5.39 -6.92
CA GLY A 115 -10.19 -6.54 -6.59
C GLY A 115 -8.84 -6.57 -7.30
N SER A 116 -8.61 -5.77 -8.34
CA SER A 116 -7.30 -5.67 -8.99
C SER A 116 -6.24 -5.12 -8.05
N LEU A 117 -5.02 -5.65 -8.18
CA LEU A 117 -3.80 -5.12 -7.55
C LEU A 117 -2.70 -4.97 -8.59
N PHE A 118 -2.08 -3.79 -8.65
CA PHE A 118 -0.95 -3.51 -9.53
C PHE A 118 -0.04 -2.44 -8.94
N SER A 119 1.08 -2.16 -9.58
CA SER A 119 1.93 -1.03 -9.25
C SER A 119 2.42 -0.38 -10.53
N PRO A 120 2.26 0.94 -10.71
CA PRO A 120 3.09 1.67 -11.65
C PRO A 120 4.58 1.46 -11.28
N PRO A 121 5.46 1.16 -12.25
CA PRO A 121 6.88 1.07 -11.98
C PRO A 121 7.48 2.40 -11.54
N LEU A 122 8.55 2.35 -10.74
CA LEU A 122 9.22 3.54 -10.20
C LEU A 122 9.57 4.56 -11.30
N ASN A 123 9.14 5.81 -11.11
CA ASN A 123 9.35 6.94 -12.02
C ASN A 123 8.79 6.79 -13.46
N ALA A 124 8.02 5.75 -13.75
CA ALA A 124 7.28 5.67 -15.00
C ALA A 124 6.07 6.59 -14.93
N TRP A 125 5.80 7.30 -16.02
CA TRP A 125 4.56 8.04 -16.15
C TRP A 125 3.38 7.07 -16.13
N HIS A 126 2.33 7.45 -15.41
CA HIS A 126 1.09 6.69 -15.40
C HIS A 126 -0.13 7.61 -15.30
N GLN A 127 -1.26 7.12 -15.81
CA GLN A 127 -2.54 7.81 -15.74
C GLN A 127 -3.67 6.80 -15.58
N LEU A 128 -4.56 7.04 -14.61
CA LEU A 128 -5.71 6.18 -14.34
C LEU A 128 -6.99 6.79 -14.92
N PHE A 129 -7.84 5.93 -15.48
CA PHE A 129 -9.09 6.28 -16.15
C PHE A 129 -10.26 5.54 -15.53
N ASN A 130 -11.38 6.22 -15.27
CA ASN A 130 -12.61 5.58 -14.85
C ASN A 130 -13.41 5.11 -16.08
N GLY A 131 -13.70 3.81 -16.16
CA GLY A 131 -14.48 3.22 -17.24
C GLY A 131 -15.98 3.47 -17.14
N SER A 132 -16.48 3.86 -15.95
CA SER A 132 -17.89 4.14 -15.73
C SER A 132 -18.23 5.61 -15.97
N GLY A 133 -19.22 5.87 -16.82
CA GLY A 133 -19.78 7.21 -17.03
C GLY A 133 -20.76 7.67 -15.94
N THR A 134 -21.11 6.80 -14.97
CA THR A 134 -22.16 7.09 -13.97
C THR A 134 -21.74 6.87 -12.52
N GLN A 135 -20.68 6.09 -12.27
CA GLN A 135 -20.20 5.77 -10.93
C GLN A 135 -18.71 6.16 -10.79
N PRO A 136 -18.27 6.65 -9.63
CA PRO A 136 -16.86 6.86 -9.38
C PRO A 136 -16.12 5.51 -9.32
N ALA A 137 -14.83 5.51 -9.66
CA ALA A 137 -13.92 4.42 -9.34
C ALA A 137 -13.06 4.84 -8.14
N ARG A 138 -12.89 3.96 -7.16
CA ARG A 138 -12.13 4.20 -5.93
C ARG A 138 -11.01 3.18 -5.81
N TYR A 139 -9.84 3.65 -5.39
CA TYR A 139 -8.71 2.79 -5.09
C TYR A 139 -7.98 3.25 -3.83
N LEU A 140 -7.26 2.32 -3.22
CA LEU A 140 -6.30 2.54 -2.15
C LEU A 140 -4.91 2.37 -2.77
N ALA A 141 -4.00 3.28 -2.48
CA ALA A 141 -2.60 3.14 -2.85
C ALA A 141 -1.73 3.16 -1.60
N VAL A 142 -0.82 2.19 -1.47
CA VAL A 142 0.21 2.17 -0.42
C VAL A 142 1.53 2.61 -1.04
N THR A 143 2.20 3.59 -0.44
CA THR A 143 3.39 4.20 -1.06
C THR A 143 4.59 4.28 -0.14
N SER A 144 5.78 4.34 -0.73
CA SER A 144 7.02 4.62 0.00
C SER A 144 7.35 6.12 0.07
N ALA A 145 6.37 7.00 -0.24
CA ALA A 145 6.57 8.45 -0.26
C ALA A 145 7.15 9.01 1.05
N PRO A 146 6.73 8.58 2.26
CA PRO A 146 7.30 9.11 3.51
C PRO A 146 8.81 8.98 3.60
N ILE A 147 9.35 7.77 3.38
CA ILE A 147 10.80 7.54 3.41
C ILE A 147 11.50 8.36 2.32
N MET A 148 10.98 8.33 1.09
CA MET A 148 11.64 9.01 -0.02
C MET A 148 11.66 10.53 0.16
N ILE A 149 10.56 11.12 0.60
CA ILE A 149 10.47 12.56 0.86
C ILE A 149 11.33 12.96 2.07
N ASN A 150 11.30 12.16 3.15
CA ASN A 150 12.09 12.44 4.35
C ASN A 150 13.58 12.18 4.16
N LEU A 151 14.00 11.40 3.17
CA LEU A 151 15.42 11.18 2.86
C LEU A 151 15.96 12.23 1.90
N ILE A 152 15.21 12.55 0.85
CA ILE A 152 15.68 13.40 -0.25
C ILE A 152 15.47 14.89 0.05
N HIS A 153 14.45 15.26 0.82
CA HIS A 153 14.12 16.64 1.20
C HIS A 153 13.93 17.60 0.02
N ASN A 154 13.57 17.09 -1.16
CA ASN A 154 13.39 17.88 -2.38
C ASN A 154 12.21 17.33 -3.21
N ILE A 155 11.05 17.97 -3.08
CA ILE A 155 9.81 17.58 -3.76
C ILE A 155 9.93 17.73 -5.28
N ASP A 156 10.60 18.78 -5.76
CA ASP A 156 10.81 19.00 -7.19
C ASP A 156 11.59 17.84 -7.82
N PHE A 157 12.69 17.43 -7.20
CA PHE A 157 13.46 16.27 -7.66
C PHE A 157 12.63 14.97 -7.63
N ILE A 158 11.82 14.77 -6.59
CA ILE A 158 11.00 13.55 -6.45
C ILE A 158 9.96 13.42 -7.57
N PHE A 159 9.34 14.51 -8.01
CA PHE A 159 8.28 14.45 -9.03
C PHE A 159 8.78 14.77 -10.45
N ASN A 160 9.92 15.46 -10.59
CA ASN A 160 10.41 15.94 -11.88
C ASN A 160 11.73 15.30 -12.34
N CYS A 161 12.23 14.26 -11.64
CA CYS A 161 13.40 13.50 -12.10
C CYS A 161 13.17 12.86 -13.49
N GLU A 162 14.06 13.16 -14.44
CA GLU A 162 13.98 12.65 -15.82
C GLU A 162 14.62 11.26 -16.01
N TYR A 163 15.28 10.72 -14.97
CA TYR A 163 15.98 9.45 -15.08
C TYR A 163 14.99 8.29 -15.31
N VAL A 164 15.23 7.52 -16.36
CA VAL A 164 14.44 6.32 -16.70
C VAL A 164 15.08 5.09 -16.06
N PHE A 165 14.37 4.46 -15.13
CA PHE A 165 14.76 3.20 -14.51
C PHE A 165 14.40 2.01 -15.41
N GLY A 166 15.09 1.89 -16.54
CA GLY A 166 14.84 0.83 -17.54
C GLY A 166 15.04 -0.60 -17.01
N ASP A 167 15.80 -0.75 -15.92
CA ASP A 167 15.96 -1.99 -15.17
C ASP A 167 14.74 -2.36 -14.32
N ARG A 168 13.88 -1.38 -13.97
CA ARG A 168 12.62 -1.57 -13.23
C ARG A 168 11.43 -1.66 -14.19
N TYR A 169 11.51 -0.96 -15.32
CA TYR A 169 10.51 -0.98 -16.38
C TYR A 169 11.12 -0.93 -17.79
N ASP A 170 11.15 -2.10 -18.42
CA ASP A 170 11.69 -2.31 -19.77
C ASP A 170 10.68 -2.02 -20.90
N SER A 171 9.45 -1.60 -20.56
CA SER A 171 8.40 -1.25 -21.53
C SER A 171 8.04 -2.38 -22.53
N ARG A 172 8.27 -3.65 -22.17
CA ARG A 172 7.82 -4.77 -23.01
C ARG A 172 6.29 -4.84 -23.08
N GLU A 173 5.77 -5.29 -24.23
CA GLU A 173 4.32 -5.31 -24.51
C GLU A 173 3.52 -6.14 -23.50
N ASP A 174 4.09 -7.26 -23.05
CA ASP A 174 3.46 -8.18 -22.12
C ASP A 174 3.72 -7.82 -20.64
N TYR A 175 4.27 -6.64 -20.33
CA TYR A 175 4.70 -6.29 -18.96
C TYR A 175 3.58 -6.49 -17.92
N PHE A 176 2.34 -6.09 -18.25
CA PHE A 176 1.16 -6.21 -17.37
C PHE A 176 0.27 -7.42 -17.68
N SER A 177 0.58 -8.20 -18.72
CA SER A 177 -0.22 -9.36 -19.14
C SER A 177 0.53 -10.70 -19.02
N ASN A 178 1.82 -10.68 -18.69
CA ASN A 178 2.60 -11.88 -18.40
C ASN A 178 2.01 -12.65 -17.20
N GLU A 179 2.08 -13.97 -17.25
CA GLU A 179 1.55 -14.88 -16.21
C GLU A 179 2.34 -14.80 -14.87
N GLY A 180 3.51 -14.17 -14.91
CA GLY A 180 4.41 -14.06 -13.77
C GLY A 180 5.18 -15.36 -13.49
N THR A 181 5.97 -15.35 -12.42
CA THR A 181 6.86 -16.47 -12.06
C THR A 181 6.58 -16.92 -10.64
N TRP A 182 6.43 -18.23 -10.43
CA TRP A 182 6.29 -18.82 -9.10
C TRP A 182 7.64 -19.25 -8.55
N TYR A 183 7.90 -18.87 -7.30
CA TYR A 183 9.07 -19.26 -6.53
C TYR A 183 8.67 -20.07 -5.29
N GLU A 184 9.66 -20.72 -4.68
CA GLU A 184 9.48 -21.41 -3.40
C GLU A 184 8.92 -20.47 -2.31
N GLY A 185 8.28 -21.04 -1.30
CA GLY A 185 7.72 -20.26 -0.20
C GLY A 185 6.41 -19.52 -0.55
N ARG A 186 5.69 -19.96 -1.59
CA ARG A 186 4.41 -19.39 -2.05
C ARG A 186 4.54 -17.94 -2.56
N VAL A 187 5.68 -17.63 -3.17
CA VAL A 187 5.96 -16.30 -3.72
C VAL A 187 5.60 -16.30 -5.21
N TRP A 188 4.80 -15.34 -5.64
CA TRP A 188 4.44 -15.08 -7.03
C TRP A 188 4.95 -13.70 -7.43
N GLU A 189 5.85 -13.67 -8.40
CA GLU A 189 6.33 -12.44 -9.03
C GLU A 189 5.46 -12.11 -10.23
N THR A 190 4.77 -10.99 -10.20
CA THR A 190 3.84 -10.55 -11.25
C THR A 190 3.74 -9.02 -11.24
N ASN A 191 3.28 -8.39 -12.31
CA ASN A 191 3.04 -6.94 -12.35
C ASN A 191 1.56 -6.57 -12.22
N PHE A 192 0.68 -7.56 -12.32
CA PHE A 192 -0.76 -7.38 -12.24
C PHE A 192 -1.41 -8.62 -11.61
N VAL A 193 -2.28 -8.40 -10.63
CA VAL A 193 -3.14 -9.43 -10.04
C VAL A 193 -4.59 -9.07 -10.38
N PRO A 194 -5.28 -9.87 -11.20
CA PRO A 194 -6.64 -9.53 -11.64
C PRO A 194 -7.63 -9.42 -10.48
N ASP A 195 -7.58 -10.31 -9.49
CA ASP A 195 -8.54 -10.32 -8.38
C ASP A 195 -7.96 -10.96 -7.11
N VAL A 196 -7.51 -10.14 -6.17
CA VAL A 196 -6.99 -10.61 -4.87
C VAL A 196 -8.09 -11.24 -3.99
N ARG A 197 -9.36 -10.93 -4.26
CA ARG A 197 -10.51 -11.40 -3.46
C ARG A 197 -10.88 -12.83 -3.78
N ASN A 198 -10.65 -13.28 -5.02
CA ASN A 198 -11.03 -14.61 -5.49
C ASN A 198 -9.86 -15.49 -5.95
N MET A 199 -8.64 -14.97 -6.02
CA MET A 199 -7.49 -15.79 -6.42
C MET A 199 -7.31 -17.03 -5.54
N LYS A 200 -6.77 -18.09 -6.16
CA LYS A 200 -6.39 -19.33 -5.46
C LYS A 200 -5.19 -19.07 -4.56
N LEU A 201 -5.30 -19.51 -3.30
CA LEU A 201 -4.21 -19.46 -2.34
C LEU A 201 -3.58 -20.84 -2.15
N LEU A 202 -2.32 -20.86 -1.72
CA LEU A 202 -1.57 -22.08 -1.45
C LEU A 202 -1.60 -22.37 0.06
N GLU A 203 -1.80 -23.63 0.43
CA GLU A 203 -1.82 -24.02 1.84
C GLU A 203 -0.51 -23.68 2.56
N TRP A 204 -0.65 -23.29 3.83
CA TRP A 204 0.49 -22.99 4.68
C TRP A 204 0.37 -23.71 6.03
N LYS A 205 0.85 -24.96 6.07
CA LYS A 205 0.73 -25.85 7.23
C LYS A 205 1.49 -25.34 8.46
N GLU A 206 2.60 -24.63 8.26
CA GLU A 206 3.44 -24.13 9.36
C GLU A 206 2.80 -22.93 10.10
N ARG A 207 1.81 -22.26 9.52
CA ARG A 207 1.14 -21.06 10.09
C ARG A 207 -0.30 -21.32 10.51
N GLY A 208 -0.49 -22.39 11.29
CA GLY A 208 -1.77 -22.77 11.88
C GLY A 208 -2.63 -23.63 10.94
N ALA A 209 -3.47 -24.49 11.53
CA ALA A 209 -4.29 -25.43 10.78
C ALA A 209 -5.29 -24.69 9.86
N GLY A 210 -5.30 -25.04 8.57
CA GLY A 210 -6.25 -24.53 7.58
C GLY A 210 -5.93 -23.14 7.00
N GLY A 211 -4.76 -22.56 7.29
CA GLY A 211 -4.32 -21.30 6.70
C GLY A 211 -3.81 -21.46 5.25
N SER A 212 -4.06 -20.46 4.41
CA SER A 212 -3.50 -20.36 3.06
C SER A 212 -2.99 -18.95 2.75
N GLN A 213 -1.99 -18.86 1.87
CA GLN A 213 -1.31 -17.60 1.55
C GLN A 213 -0.69 -17.63 0.14
N VAL A 214 -0.62 -16.47 -0.50
CA VAL A 214 0.30 -16.16 -1.60
C VAL A 214 0.98 -14.84 -1.29
N ARG A 215 2.30 -14.76 -1.47
CA ARG A 215 3.11 -13.55 -1.33
C ARG A 215 3.41 -12.98 -2.71
N PHE A 216 3.38 -11.67 -2.86
CA PHE A 216 3.66 -10.98 -4.12
C PHE A 216 5.03 -10.34 -4.11
N GLN A 217 5.74 -10.43 -5.23
CA GLN A 217 6.74 -9.43 -5.65
C GLN A 217 6.13 -8.71 -6.85
N ILE A 218 6.05 -7.38 -6.83
CA ILE A 218 5.29 -6.63 -7.84
C ILE A 218 6.10 -5.47 -8.41
N ALA A 219 6.12 -5.35 -9.76
CA ALA A 219 6.71 -4.22 -10.48
C ALA A 219 8.16 -3.85 -10.09
N GLU A 220 8.98 -4.84 -9.75
CA GLU A 220 10.36 -4.64 -9.26
C GLU A 220 10.46 -3.76 -8.01
N ASN A 221 9.40 -3.68 -7.22
CA ASN A 221 9.34 -2.92 -5.98
C ASN A 221 10.03 -3.63 -4.82
N THR A 222 10.40 -2.82 -3.83
CA THR A 222 10.77 -3.27 -2.49
C THR A 222 9.54 -3.42 -1.59
N LEU A 223 8.53 -2.57 -1.79
CA LEU A 223 7.17 -2.83 -1.35
C LEU A 223 6.69 -4.15 -1.97
N CYS A 224 6.00 -4.92 -1.16
CA CYS A 224 5.49 -6.23 -1.51
C CYS A 224 4.12 -6.43 -0.88
N GLY A 225 3.55 -7.62 -1.04
CA GLY A 225 2.33 -7.91 -0.33
C GLY A 225 2.07 -9.38 -0.17
N HIS A 226 0.92 -9.69 0.42
CA HIS A 226 0.39 -11.04 0.41
C HIS A 226 -1.12 -11.03 0.59
N VAL A 227 -1.79 -12.03 0.03
CA VAL A 227 -3.14 -12.40 0.45
C VAL A 227 -3.04 -13.57 1.42
N SER A 228 -3.80 -13.52 2.50
CA SER A 228 -3.90 -14.62 3.45
C SER A 228 -5.35 -14.88 3.82
N GLN A 229 -5.67 -16.16 4.02
CA GLN A 229 -6.98 -16.60 4.46
C GLN A 229 -6.86 -17.55 5.65
N PHE A 230 -7.85 -17.52 6.54
CA PHE A 230 -7.94 -18.44 7.65
C PHE A 230 -9.40 -18.79 8.03
N PRO A 231 -9.64 -20.01 8.56
CA PRO A 231 -11.00 -20.53 8.76
C PRO A 231 -11.81 -19.80 9.83
N VAL A 232 -13.11 -20.09 9.85
CA VAL A 232 -14.05 -19.67 10.91
C VAL A 232 -13.62 -20.19 12.28
N GLY A 233 -13.77 -19.37 13.32
CA GLY A 233 -13.46 -19.76 14.70
C GLY A 233 -11.97 -19.96 14.97
N THR A 234 -11.09 -19.47 14.07
CA THR A 234 -9.64 -19.55 14.22
C THR A 234 -9.00 -18.17 14.35
N TYR A 235 -7.73 -18.16 14.73
CA TYR A 235 -6.95 -16.94 14.89
C TYR A 235 -5.51 -17.14 14.39
N LYS A 236 -4.85 -16.06 14.01
CA LYS A 236 -3.40 -16.05 13.76
C LYS A 236 -2.68 -15.92 15.11
N LYS A 237 -1.55 -16.61 15.32
CA LYS A 237 -0.78 -16.50 16.57
C LYS A 237 -0.32 -15.05 16.77
N ALA A 238 -0.31 -14.59 18.02
CA ALA A 238 0.22 -13.29 18.36
C ALA A 238 1.69 -13.19 17.95
N HIS A 239 2.07 -12.09 17.32
CA HIS A 239 3.44 -11.80 16.91
C HIS A 239 3.62 -10.28 16.77
N TYR A 240 4.85 -9.85 16.56
CA TYR A 240 5.18 -8.46 16.25
C TYR A 240 6.15 -8.44 15.08
N HIS A 241 6.25 -7.30 14.42
CA HIS A 241 7.21 -7.04 13.35
C HIS A 241 7.48 -5.54 13.26
N GLY A 242 8.38 -5.14 12.36
CA GLY A 242 8.59 -3.73 12.05
C GLY A 242 7.34 -3.05 11.46
N PRO A 243 7.40 -1.73 11.21
CA PRO A 243 6.26 -0.94 10.75
C PRO A 243 5.78 -1.30 9.35
N GLY A 244 4.63 -0.72 8.98
CA GLY A 244 4.24 -0.57 7.58
C GLY A 244 3.56 -1.79 6.98
N ALA A 245 2.67 -2.42 7.74
CA ALA A 245 1.80 -3.48 7.22
C ALA A 245 0.36 -3.01 7.15
N HIS A 246 -0.07 -2.55 5.98
CA HIS A 246 -1.44 -2.16 5.69
C HIS A 246 -2.28 -3.42 5.45
N VAL A 247 -3.06 -3.85 6.45
CA VAL A 247 -3.92 -5.03 6.40
C VAL A 247 -5.34 -4.63 6.04
N ILE A 248 -5.75 -4.90 4.80
CA ILE A 248 -7.09 -4.65 4.25
C ILE A 248 -7.91 -5.94 4.30
N ILE A 249 -9.04 -5.91 5.00
CA ILE A 249 -9.96 -7.06 5.08
C ILE A 249 -10.77 -7.17 3.79
N LEU A 250 -10.68 -8.31 3.12
CA LEU A 250 -11.37 -8.60 1.86
C LEU A 250 -12.67 -9.39 2.06
N SER A 251 -12.72 -10.26 3.07
CA SER A 251 -13.90 -11.06 3.46
C SER A 251 -13.84 -11.46 4.94
N GLY A 252 -14.97 -11.91 5.48
CA GLY A 252 -15.08 -12.32 6.88
C GLY A 252 -15.29 -11.16 7.84
N LYS A 253 -15.57 -11.51 9.09
CA LYS A 253 -15.76 -10.57 10.20
C LYS A 253 -15.00 -11.05 11.41
N GLY A 254 -14.49 -10.11 12.19
CA GLY A 254 -13.61 -10.47 13.30
C GLY A 254 -13.10 -9.27 14.04
N TYR A 255 -11.98 -9.46 14.73
CA TYR A 255 -11.31 -8.37 15.43
C TYR A 255 -9.80 -8.60 15.48
N SER A 256 -9.08 -7.50 15.64
CA SER A 256 -7.64 -7.49 15.89
C SER A 256 -7.40 -7.00 17.31
N LEU A 257 -6.45 -7.64 17.99
CA LEU A 257 -5.88 -7.16 19.25
C LEU A 257 -4.53 -6.55 18.95
N LEU A 258 -4.26 -5.32 19.41
CA LEU A 258 -3.02 -4.58 19.21
C LEU A 258 -2.50 -4.09 20.56
N TRP A 259 -1.23 -4.33 20.89
CA TRP A 259 -0.64 -3.85 22.14
C TRP A 259 0.88 -3.71 22.11
N PRO A 260 1.44 -2.68 22.77
CA PRO A 260 2.86 -2.67 23.12
C PRO A 260 3.18 -3.79 24.12
N GLN A 261 4.41 -4.29 24.11
CA GLN A 261 4.85 -5.30 25.07
C GLN A 261 4.65 -4.82 26.53
N GLY A 262 3.95 -5.61 27.33
CA GLY A 262 3.67 -5.31 28.73
C GLY A 262 2.61 -4.23 28.99
N GLN A 263 1.92 -3.77 27.94
CA GLN A 263 0.86 -2.74 28.05
C GLN A 263 -0.53 -3.30 27.70
N GLU A 264 -1.55 -2.46 27.86
CA GLU A 264 -2.95 -2.81 27.66
C GLU A 264 -3.27 -3.18 26.20
N ILE A 265 -4.22 -4.11 26.06
CA ILE A 265 -4.69 -4.61 24.77
C ILE A 265 -5.80 -3.71 24.22
N ARG A 266 -5.61 -3.23 22.99
CA ARG A 266 -6.63 -2.51 22.22
C ARG A 266 -7.30 -3.47 21.24
N ARG A 267 -8.64 -3.49 21.23
CA ARG A 267 -9.44 -4.30 20.31
C ARG A 267 -10.01 -3.41 19.19
N HIS A 268 -9.92 -3.88 17.96
CA HIS A 268 -10.52 -3.27 16.79
C HIS A 268 -11.34 -4.31 16.03
N ASP A 269 -12.66 -4.18 16.06
CA ASP A 269 -13.57 -5.03 15.28
C ASP A 269 -13.52 -4.63 13.81
N TRP A 270 -13.48 -5.62 12.91
CA TRP A 270 -13.33 -5.41 11.48
C TRP A 270 -14.29 -6.26 10.67
N GLY A 271 -14.63 -5.76 9.48
CA GLY A 271 -15.34 -6.45 8.42
C GLY A 271 -14.71 -6.14 7.05
N PRO A 272 -15.31 -6.57 5.93
CA PRO A 272 -14.78 -6.26 4.60
C PRO A 272 -14.68 -4.75 4.38
N GLY A 273 -13.53 -4.28 3.89
CA GLY A 273 -13.23 -2.85 3.72
C GLY A 273 -12.48 -2.22 4.90
N SER A 274 -12.47 -2.85 6.08
CA SER A 274 -11.67 -2.35 7.20
C SER A 274 -10.17 -2.44 6.91
N MET A 275 -9.41 -1.47 7.41
CA MET A 275 -7.95 -1.47 7.34
C MET A 275 -7.34 -1.33 8.73
N VAL A 276 -6.38 -2.20 9.04
CA VAL A 276 -5.61 -2.20 10.29
C VAL A 276 -4.14 -2.04 9.93
N VAL A 277 -3.41 -1.17 10.62
CA VAL A 277 -1.94 -1.08 10.51
C VAL A 277 -1.35 -1.36 11.89
N PRO A 278 -0.86 -2.59 12.16
CA PRO A 278 -0.22 -2.90 13.43
C PRO A 278 1.05 -2.05 13.61
N PRO A 279 1.21 -1.36 14.75
CA PRO A 279 2.40 -0.56 14.94
C PRO A 279 3.69 -1.33 15.09
N ALA A 280 4.79 -0.66 14.74
CA ALA A 280 6.13 -1.19 14.86
C ALA A 280 6.37 -1.76 16.26
N ASN A 281 6.79 -3.03 16.32
CA ASN A 281 7.09 -3.76 17.55
C ASN A 281 5.90 -3.91 18.53
N TRP A 282 4.67 -3.67 18.07
CA TRP A 282 3.48 -4.03 18.83
C TRP A 282 3.11 -5.47 18.53
N PHE A 283 2.80 -6.21 19.59
CA PHE A 283 2.13 -7.48 19.42
C PHE A 283 0.77 -7.24 18.80
N HIS A 284 0.42 -8.08 17.85
CA HIS A 284 -0.88 -8.08 17.23
C HIS A 284 -1.36 -9.49 16.93
N GLN A 285 -2.68 -9.64 16.93
CA GLN A 285 -3.35 -10.90 16.74
C GLN A 285 -4.70 -10.70 16.05
N HIS A 286 -5.02 -11.55 15.07
CA HIS A 286 -6.24 -11.44 14.27
C HIS A 286 -7.15 -12.66 14.50
N PHE A 287 -8.43 -12.42 14.77
CA PHE A 287 -9.43 -13.43 15.11
C PHE A 287 -10.58 -13.41 14.12
N ASN A 288 -10.96 -14.57 13.57
CA ASN A 288 -12.15 -14.70 12.74
C ASN A 288 -13.32 -15.15 13.63
N ALA A 289 -14.20 -14.20 13.92
CA ALA A 289 -15.40 -14.40 14.72
C ALA A 289 -16.68 -14.46 13.86
N GLY A 290 -16.54 -14.42 12.54
CA GLY A 290 -17.65 -14.45 11.58
C GLY A 290 -18.05 -15.86 11.16
N ALA A 291 -19.03 -15.94 10.26
CA ALA A 291 -19.56 -17.20 9.73
C ALA A 291 -18.88 -17.68 8.43
N GLU A 292 -17.91 -16.92 7.91
CA GLU A 292 -17.18 -17.24 6.68
C GLU A 292 -15.65 -17.10 6.89
N PRO A 293 -14.82 -17.71 6.05
CA PRO A 293 -13.36 -17.53 6.12
C PRO A 293 -12.95 -16.05 6.02
N ALA A 294 -12.03 -15.64 6.87
CA ALA A 294 -11.47 -14.30 6.84
C ALA A 294 -10.32 -14.26 5.85
N ARG A 295 -10.39 -13.33 4.89
CA ARG A 295 -9.35 -13.08 3.88
C ARG A 295 -8.91 -11.63 3.99
N TYR A 296 -7.61 -11.39 3.93
CA TYR A 296 -7.04 -10.04 3.91
C TYR A 296 -5.91 -9.93 2.90
N LEU A 297 -5.77 -8.71 2.34
CA LEU A 297 -4.60 -8.26 1.60
C LEU A 297 -3.72 -7.48 2.57
N ALA A 298 -2.43 -7.82 2.64
CA ALA A 298 -1.45 -7.05 3.38
C ALA A 298 -0.43 -6.46 2.41
N LEU A 299 -0.40 -5.13 2.32
CA LEU A 299 0.55 -4.34 1.54
C LEU A 299 1.60 -3.79 2.48
N ARG A 300 2.89 -4.09 2.23
CA ARG A 300 3.94 -3.89 3.22
C ARG A 300 5.35 -3.89 2.65
N TRP A 301 6.31 -3.53 3.49
CA TRP A 301 7.73 -3.84 3.28
C TRP A 301 8.08 -5.32 3.43
N GLY A 302 9.33 -5.67 3.11
CA GLY A 302 9.90 -7.01 3.31
C GLY A 302 9.77 -7.91 2.09
N SER A 303 10.13 -7.36 0.93
CA SER A 303 10.31 -8.08 -0.32
C SER A 303 11.27 -9.28 -0.15
N LYS A 304 11.05 -10.32 -0.95
CA LYS A 304 11.93 -11.50 -1.00
C LYS A 304 12.98 -11.41 -2.11
N LYS A 305 12.76 -10.53 -3.09
CA LYS A 305 13.67 -10.30 -4.21
C LYS A 305 14.75 -9.26 -3.85
N TYR A 306 14.30 -8.15 -3.28
CA TYR A 306 15.13 -7.06 -2.75
C TYR A 306 15.08 -7.09 -1.21
N TYR A 307 16.14 -7.61 -0.59
CA TYR A 307 16.24 -7.87 0.85
C TYR A 307 16.74 -6.65 1.63
N GLY A 308 16.44 -6.57 2.93
CA GLY A 308 17.15 -5.68 3.86
C GLY A 308 16.49 -4.33 4.13
N MET A 309 15.18 -4.19 3.91
CA MET A 309 14.43 -2.98 4.25
C MET A 309 13.69 -3.11 5.59
N LEU A 310 13.37 -1.95 6.20
CA LEU A 310 12.57 -1.83 7.42
C LEU A 310 11.26 -2.61 7.31
N GLY A 311 10.70 -3.10 8.41
CA GLY A 311 9.40 -3.79 8.38
C GLY A 311 9.45 -5.29 8.07
N GLU A 312 10.64 -5.93 8.04
CA GLU A 312 10.74 -7.39 7.94
C GLU A 312 10.04 -8.09 9.11
N GLY A 313 8.78 -8.45 8.90
CA GLY A 313 8.11 -9.50 9.65
C GLY A 313 8.44 -10.84 9.02
N LEU A 314 9.16 -11.71 9.74
CA LEU A 314 9.22 -13.14 9.45
C LEU A 314 7.91 -13.86 9.83
N GLY A 315 6.78 -13.12 9.82
CA GLY A 315 5.45 -13.65 10.06
C GLY A 315 5.20 -14.88 9.21
#